data_AF-A0A2P0B124-F1
#
_entry.id   AF-A0A2P0B124-F1
#
_cell.length_a   1.000
_cell.length_b   1.000
_cell.length_c   1.000
_cell.angle_alpha   90.00
_cell.angle_beta   90.00
_cell.angle_gamma   90.00
#
_symmetry.space_group_name_H-M   'P 1'
#
loop_
_entity.id
_entity.type
_entity.pdbx_description
1 polymer ?
#
loop_
_entity_poly.entity_id
_entity_poly.type
_entity_poly.pdbx_seq_one_letter_code
_entity_poly.pdbx_strand_id
1 'polypeptide(L)'
;MKPHPTTPPLDVSGISVTMMRLMGGELLLRYRINQAAKVVVPRGFAHRSEEDLWRRTCLEFFVYDQNGRYREFNFAPAGDWAAFKFASYRKRAGDYVPEVPPQIDFQRGPQVITVTVRLPARVLDGVSSASLCAVIEEEGGHHSLWSMAHRRDEPDFHDPMSFAIRFGSSAPAKPKEALQHA
;
A
#
# COMPACT_ATOMS: atom_id res chain seq x y z
N MET A 1 4.47 0.36 11.17
CA MET A 1 5.37 -0.45 10.31
C MET A 1 6.75 -0.50 10.95
N LYS A 2 7.60 -1.44 10.51
CA LYS A 2 8.98 -1.57 10.98
C LYS A 2 9.93 -1.49 9.79
N PRO A 3 11.12 -0.87 9.95
CA PRO A 3 12.13 -0.92 8.91
C PRO A 3 12.69 -2.33 8.80
N HIS A 4 13.11 -2.71 7.61
CA HIS A 4 13.82 -3.96 7.41
C HIS A 4 15.20 -3.88 8.08
N PRO A 5 15.66 -4.90 8.82
CA PRO A 5 16.92 -4.83 9.58
C PRO A 5 18.16 -4.53 8.73
N THR A 6 18.18 -4.97 7.47
CA THR A 6 19.31 -4.75 6.54
C THR A 6 19.29 -3.38 5.85
N THR A 7 18.19 -2.63 5.96
CA THR A 7 18.05 -1.27 5.40
C THR A 7 17.48 -0.33 6.46
N PRO A 8 18.21 -0.08 7.56
CA PRO A 8 17.73 0.78 8.63
C PRO A 8 17.59 2.23 8.15
N PRO A 9 16.64 3.02 8.68
CA PRO A 9 16.55 4.45 8.39
C PRO A 9 17.72 5.22 9.03
N LEU A 10 17.97 6.43 8.52
CA LEU A 10 18.89 7.39 9.15
C LEU A 10 18.18 8.21 10.24
N ASP A 11 17.17 8.98 9.87
CA ASP A 11 16.44 9.88 10.77
C ASP A 11 14.99 9.45 10.99
N VAL A 12 14.35 8.83 9.99
CA VAL A 12 12.93 8.43 10.08
C VAL A 12 12.72 7.47 11.26
N SER A 13 12.00 7.96 12.26
CA SER A 13 11.78 7.26 13.53
C SER A 13 10.61 6.27 13.50
N GLY A 14 9.71 6.43 12.53
CA GLY A 14 8.57 5.52 12.42
C GLY A 14 7.55 5.91 11.36
N ILE A 15 6.88 4.88 10.85
CA ILE A 15 5.77 5.01 9.90
C ILE A 15 4.53 4.31 10.47
N SER A 16 3.43 5.03 10.54
CA SER A 16 2.11 4.51 10.89
C SER A 16 1.16 4.67 9.72
N VAL A 17 0.24 3.72 9.56
CA VAL A 17 -0.79 3.79 8.51
C VAL A 17 -2.15 3.56 9.15
N THR A 18 -3.08 4.46 8.88
CA THR A 18 -4.49 4.28 9.20
C THR A 18 -5.22 3.82 7.95
N MET A 19 -5.86 2.64 8.02
CA MET A 19 -6.70 2.12 6.96
C MET A 19 -8.17 2.13 7.41
N MET A 20 -9.05 2.79 6.66
CA MET A 20 -10.48 2.92 7.02
C MET A 20 -11.37 2.81 5.78
N ARG A 21 -12.47 2.07 5.91
CA ARG A 21 -13.57 2.12 4.93
C ARG A 21 -14.52 3.25 5.34
N LEU A 22 -14.75 4.21 4.46
CA LEU A 22 -15.65 5.34 4.67
C LEU A 22 -17.07 4.99 4.22
N MET A 23 -18.08 5.66 4.78
CA MET A 23 -19.50 5.41 4.46
C MET A 23 -19.83 5.65 2.98
N GLY A 24 -19.07 6.52 2.30
CA GLY A 24 -19.22 6.81 0.86
C GLY A 24 -18.68 5.71 -0.08
N GLY A 25 -18.25 4.56 0.45
CA GLY A 25 -17.71 3.47 -0.38
C GLY A 25 -16.24 3.65 -0.77
N GLU A 26 -15.50 4.51 -0.07
CA GLU A 26 -14.07 4.73 -0.27
C GLU A 26 -13.24 3.96 0.78
N LEU A 27 -12.05 3.53 0.37
CA LEU A 27 -10.97 3.09 1.24
C LEU A 27 -9.98 4.25 1.38
N LEU A 28 -9.74 4.65 2.62
CA LEU A 28 -8.74 5.66 2.97
C LEU A 28 -7.52 4.98 3.57
N LEU A 29 -6.34 5.27 3.01
CA LEU A 29 -5.04 4.91 3.55
C LEU A 29 -4.30 6.20 3.92
N ARG A 30 -4.07 6.44 5.21
CA ARG A 30 -3.31 7.61 5.67
C ARG A 30 -1.98 7.16 6.25
N TYR A 31 -0.92 7.39 5.50
CA TYR A 31 0.45 7.18 5.91
C TYR A 31 0.95 8.41 6.65
N ARG A 32 1.60 8.20 7.79
CA ARG A 32 2.29 9.24 8.55
C ARG A 32 3.73 8.79 8.80
N ILE A 33 4.67 9.61 8.37
CA ILE A 33 6.13 9.41 8.50
C ILE A 33 6.65 10.43 9.51
N ASN A 34 7.26 9.97 10.61
CA ASN A 34 7.79 10.82 11.67
C ASN A 34 9.31 11.01 11.53
N GLN A 35 9.82 12.18 11.95
CA GLN A 35 11.20 12.63 11.71
C GLN A 35 11.53 12.65 10.21
N ALA A 36 10.60 13.20 9.43
CA ALA A 36 10.65 13.18 7.97
C ALA A 36 11.37 14.39 7.35
N ALA A 37 12.14 15.15 8.14
CA ALA A 37 12.76 16.40 7.69
C ALA A 37 13.68 16.20 6.48
N LYS A 38 14.42 15.09 6.43
CA LYS A 38 15.34 14.72 5.33
C LYS A 38 14.76 13.72 4.34
N VAL A 39 13.46 13.41 4.42
CA VAL A 39 12.82 12.52 3.44
C VAL A 39 12.74 13.24 2.10
N VAL A 40 13.27 12.61 1.07
CA VAL A 40 13.24 13.08 -0.31
C VAL A 40 11.87 12.75 -0.90
N VAL A 41 11.12 13.78 -1.27
CA VAL A 41 9.89 13.64 -2.04
C VAL A 41 10.15 14.25 -3.41
N PRO A 42 10.22 13.44 -4.48
CA PRO A 42 10.44 13.98 -5.82
C PRO A 42 9.29 14.92 -6.19
N ARG A 43 9.57 16.14 -6.65
CA ARG A 43 8.55 17.03 -7.23
C ARG A 43 8.14 16.48 -8.59
N GLY A 44 6.84 16.42 -8.88
CA GLY A 44 6.28 15.80 -10.08
C GLY A 44 6.56 16.53 -11.39
N PHE A 45 6.05 15.93 -12.47
CA PHE A 45 6.04 16.35 -13.88
C PHE A 45 7.28 16.05 -14.71
N ALA A 46 7.60 14.77 -14.85
CA ALA A 46 7.99 14.24 -16.15
C ALA A 46 7.64 12.77 -16.16
N HIS A 47 6.98 12.31 -17.21
CA HIS A 47 6.77 10.90 -17.54
C HIS A 47 8.00 10.05 -17.21
N ARG A 48 8.06 9.55 -15.98
CA ARG A 48 8.95 8.46 -15.60
C ARG A 48 8.11 7.22 -15.73
N SER A 49 8.72 6.13 -16.20
CA SER A 49 8.02 4.86 -16.26
C SER A 49 7.38 4.63 -14.89
N GLU A 50 6.09 4.30 -14.87
CA GLU A 50 5.38 3.85 -13.67
C GLU A 50 6.13 2.69 -12.99
N GLU A 51 7.02 2.00 -13.74
CA GLU A 51 7.89 0.92 -13.30
C GLU A 51 9.05 1.33 -12.37
N ASP A 52 9.39 2.62 -12.25
CA ASP A 52 10.53 3.08 -11.44
C ASP A 52 10.15 3.82 -10.14
N LEU A 53 8.85 3.90 -9.80
CA LEU A 53 8.38 4.62 -8.60
C LEU A 53 9.05 4.11 -7.31
N TRP A 54 9.26 2.80 -7.20
CA TRP A 54 9.87 2.13 -6.05
C TRP A 54 11.34 2.53 -5.81
N ARG A 55 12.03 3.18 -6.77
CA ARG A 55 13.42 3.64 -6.60
C ARG A 55 13.55 4.89 -5.74
N ARG A 56 12.43 5.51 -5.38
CA ARG A 56 12.33 6.76 -4.63
C ARG A 56 11.38 6.56 -3.45
N THR A 57 11.10 7.62 -2.70
CA THR A 57 10.05 7.57 -1.68
C THR A 57 8.72 7.19 -2.31
N CYS A 58 8.23 6.00 -1.98
CA CYS A 58 7.03 5.38 -2.52
C CYS A 58 6.28 4.65 -1.39
N LEU A 59 4.96 4.79 -1.37
CA LEU A 59 4.07 4.10 -0.45
C LEU A 59 3.34 3.02 -1.23
N GLU A 60 3.22 1.83 -0.66
CA GLU A 60 2.71 0.68 -1.41
C GLU A 60 1.61 -0.05 -0.66
N PHE A 61 0.64 -0.53 -1.42
CA PHE A 61 -0.47 -1.31 -0.91
C PHE A 61 -0.64 -2.57 -1.76
N PHE A 62 -0.55 -3.73 -1.12
CA PHE A 62 -0.71 -5.02 -1.76
C PHE A 62 -2.01 -5.66 -1.29
N VAL A 63 -2.80 -6.19 -2.23
CA VAL A 63 -4.04 -6.92 -1.92
C VAL A 63 -4.03 -8.30 -2.57
N TYR A 64 -4.12 -9.33 -1.74
CA TYR A 64 -4.01 -10.73 -2.10
C TYR A 64 -5.37 -11.41 -2.08
N ASP A 65 -5.70 -12.13 -3.14
CA ASP A 65 -6.93 -12.91 -3.25
C ASP A 65 -6.76 -14.35 -2.75
N GLN A 66 -7.87 -15.07 -2.61
CA GLN A 66 -7.86 -16.46 -2.15
C GLN A 66 -7.21 -17.45 -3.13
N ASN A 67 -6.95 -17.04 -4.37
CA ASN A 67 -6.43 -17.89 -5.44
C ASN A 67 -4.92 -17.73 -5.66
N GLY A 68 -4.25 -17.00 -4.78
CA GLY A 68 -2.80 -16.80 -4.87
C GLY A 68 -2.38 -15.62 -5.76
N ARG A 69 -3.34 -14.87 -6.30
CA ARG A 69 -3.08 -13.67 -7.11
C ARG A 69 -3.10 -12.44 -6.24
N TYR A 70 -2.43 -11.38 -6.67
CA TYR A 70 -2.49 -10.12 -5.96
C TYR A 70 -2.41 -8.93 -6.90
N ARG A 71 -2.81 -7.77 -6.37
CA ARG A 71 -2.56 -6.47 -6.98
C ARG A 71 -1.60 -5.69 -6.10
N GLU A 72 -0.76 -4.93 -6.75
CA GLU A 72 0.14 -3.94 -6.14
C GLU A 72 -0.32 -2.57 -6.57
N PHE A 73 -0.29 -1.63 -5.64
CA PHE A 73 -0.51 -0.21 -5.89
C PHE A 73 0.65 0.57 -5.29
N ASN A 74 1.26 1.43 -6.11
CA ASN A 74 2.40 2.27 -5.75
C ASN A 74 1.96 3.72 -5.79
N PHE A 75 2.25 4.47 -4.74
CA PHE A 75 1.84 5.84 -4.55
C PHE A 75 3.06 6.70 -4.22
N ALA A 76 3.52 7.49 -5.19
CA ALA A 76 4.49 8.53 -4.91
C ALA A 76 3.79 9.67 -4.14
N PRO A 77 4.40 10.23 -3.09
CA PRO A 77 3.76 11.32 -2.34
C PRO A 77 3.39 12.54 -3.21
N ALA A 78 4.10 12.77 -4.32
CA ALA A 78 3.81 13.90 -5.22
C ALA A 78 2.63 13.68 -6.18
N GLY A 79 1.98 12.51 -6.15
CA GLY A 79 0.74 12.24 -6.88
C GLY A 79 0.85 11.21 -8.01
N ASP A 80 2.06 10.87 -8.46
CA ASP A 80 2.25 9.76 -9.40
C ASP A 80 1.86 8.44 -8.74
N TRP A 81 1.25 7.55 -9.51
CA TRP A 81 0.87 6.23 -9.04
C TRP A 81 0.97 5.21 -10.17
N ALA A 82 1.10 3.95 -9.77
CA ALA A 82 1.08 2.81 -10.66
C ALA A 82 0.32 1.67 -9.98
N ALA A 83 -0.24 0.76 -10.76
CA ALA A 83 -0.78 -0.47 -10.21
C ALA A 83 -0.59 -1.65 -11.15
N PHE A 84 -0.37 -2.82 -10.56
CA PHE A 84 0.02 -4.03 -11.30
C PHE A 84 -0.78 -5.24 -10.83
N LYS A 85 -0.96 -6.21 -11.72
CA LYS A 85 -1.52 -7.53 -11.41
C LYS A 85 -0.40 -8.55 -11.35
N PHE A 86 -0.50 -9.48 -10.42
CA PHE A 86 0.38 -10.63 -10.30
C PHE A 86 -0.43 -11.92 -10.30
N ALA A 87 -0.04 -12.86 -11.16
CA ALA A 87 -0.66 -14.18 -11.26
C ALA A 87 -0.27 -15.09 -10.09
N SER A 88 0.89 -14.85 -9.50
CA SER A 88 1.43 -15.54 -8.33
C SER A 88 2.63 -14.73 -7.79
N TYR A 89 3.26 -15.21 -6.73
CA TYR A 89 4.49 -14.62 -6.16
C TYR A 89 5.50 -14.20 -7.25
N ARG A 90 5.78 -12.88 -7.33
CA ARG A 90 6.68 -12.20 -8.29
C ARG A 90 6.42 -12.49 -9.79
N LYS A 91 5.27 -13.07 -10.13
CA LYS A 91 4.87 -13.33 -11.52
C LYS A 91 3.91 -12.23 -11.99
N ARG A 92 4.46 -11.13 -12.51
CA ARG A 92 3.67 -10.01 -13.05
C ARG A 92 2.84 -10.49 -14.25
N ALA A 93 1.56 -10.17 -14.23
CA ALA A 93 0.58 -10.50 -15.27
C ALA A 93 0.23 -9.31 -16.16
N GLY A 94 0.72 -8.11 -15.81
CA GLY A 94 0.51 -6.86 -16.53
C GLY A 94 0.05 -5.74 -15.60
N ASP A 95 -0.35 -4.63 -16.21
CA ASP A 95 -0.81 -3.45 -15.48
C ASP A 95 -2.24 -3.63 -14.96
N TYR A 96 -2.55 -2.93 -13.88
CA TYR A 96 -3.89 -2.80 -13.35
C TYR A 96 -4.35 -1.36 -13.51
N VAL A 97 -5.37 -1.15 -14.33
CA VAL A 97 -6.05 0.15 -14.39
C VAL A 97 -7.24 0.10 -13.43
N PRO A 98 -7.19 0.79 -12.29
CA PRO A 98 -8.36 0.94 -11.43
C PRO A 98 -9.41 1.80 -12.15
N GLU A 99 -10.69 1.46 -11.97
CA GLU A 99 -11.79 2.18 -12.62
C GLU A 99 -11.90 3.64 -12.16
N VAL A 100 -11.45 3.95 -10.92
CA VAL A 100 -11.24 5.33 -10.47
C VAL A 100 -9.77 5.45 -10.08
N PRO A 101 -9.04 6.47 -10.59
CA PRO A 101 -7.64 6.67 -10.23
C PRO A 101 -7.52 6.99 -8.72
N PRO A 102 -6.45 6.54 -8.05
CA PRO A 102 -6.13 6.94 -6.69
C PRO A 102 -6.08 8.46 -6.57
N GLN A 103 -6.72 9.00 -5.53
CA GLN A 103 -6.52 10.40 -5.14
C GLN A 103 -5.48 10.45 -4.04
N ILE A 104 -4.42 11.24 -4.24
CA ILE A 104 -3.29 11.34 -3.31
C ILE A 104 -3.20 12.78 -2.81
N ASP A 105 -3.43 12.98 -1.52
CA ASP A 105 -3.16 14.25 -0.84
C ASP A 105 -1.87 14.16 -0.05
N PHE A 106 -0.96 15.09 -0.30
CA PHE A 106 0.32 15.19 0.39
C PHE A 106 0.41 16.44 1.24
N GLN A 107 0.88 16.24 2.48
CA GLN A 107 1.13 17.30 3.44
C GLN A 107 2.52 17.12 4.05
N ARG A 108 3.35 18.16 3.98
CA ARG A 108 4.67 18.21 4.62
C ARG A 108 4.69 19.28 5.69
N GLY A 109 4.92 18.85 6.93
CA GLY A 109 5.38 19.71 8.02
C GLY A 109 6.89 19.58 8.21
N PRO A 110 7.47 20.30 9.20
CA PRO A 110 8.92 20.29 9.44
C PRO A 110 9.49 18.90 9.78
N GLN A 111 8.73 18.09 10.52
CA GLN A 111 9.19 16.78 11.01
C GLN A 111 8.26 15.63 10.64
N VAL A 112 7.18 15.92 9.93
CA VAL A 112 6.14 14.93 9.65
C VAL A 112 5.69 15.09 8.21
N ILE A 113 5.66 13.98 7.50
CA ILE A 113 4.96 13.87 6.22
C ILE A 113 3.69 13.06 6.44
N THR A 114 2.59 13.52 5.87
CA THR A 114 1.35 12.76 5.78
C THR A 114 0.94 12.61 4.32
N VAL A 115 0.65 11.38 3.91
CA VAL A 115 0.08 11.08 2.59
C VAL A 115 -1.24 10.36 2.80
N THR A 116 -2.30 10.91 2.24
CA THR A 116 -3.63 10.31 2.28
C THR A 116 -3.98 9.83 0.88
N VAL A 117 -4.22 8.53 0.74
CA VAL A 117 -4.67 7.91 -0.50
C VAL A 117 -6.15 7.54 -0.34
N ARG A 118 -6.98 7.94 -1.29
CA ARG A 118 -8.36 7.46 -1.42
C ARG A 118 -8.48 6.56 -2.64
N LEU A 119 -9.11 5.41 -2.44
CA LEU A 119 -9.42 4.41 -3.45
C LEU A 119 -10.89 4.02 -3.33
N PRO A 120 -11.53 3.48 -4.37
CA PRO A 120 -12.80 2.78 -4.19
C PRO A 120 -12.64 1.59 -3.25
N ALA A 121 -13.53 1.43 -2.27
CA ALA A 121 -13.40 0.34 -1.31
C ALA A 121 -13.58 -1.06 -1.92
N ARG A 122 -14.17 -1.14 -3.11
CA ARG A 122 -14.26 -2.38 -3.92
C ARG A 122 -12.90 -2.96 -4.31
N VAL A 123 -11.79 -2.22 -4.18
CA VAL A 123 -10.43 -2.78 -4.33
C VAL A 123 -10.16 -3.93 -3.36
N LEU A 124 -10.92 -4.00 -2.25
CA LEU A 124 -10.87 -5.06 -1.25
C LEU A 124 -11.82 -6.23 -1.55
N ASP A 125 -12.61 -6.18 -2.62
CA ASP A 125 -13.53 -7.26 -2.93
C ASP A 125 -12.77 -8.54 -3.33
N GLY A 126 -13.13 -9.66 -2.70
CA GLY A 126 -12.44 -10.95 -2.87
C GLY A 126 -11.02 -11.00 -2.28
N VAL A 127 -10.58 -9.97 -1.56
CA VAL A 127 -9.26 -9.91 -0.93
C VAL A 127 -9.29 -10.71 0.37
N SER A 128 -8.37 -11.64 0.55
CA SER A 128 -8.18 -12.40 1.79
C SER A 128 -7.17 -11.74 2.72
N SER A 129 -6.16 -11.08 2.16
CA SER A 129 -5.12 -10.43 2.95
C SER A 129 -4.47 -9.26 2.23
N ALA A 130 -3.85 -8.37 2.99
CA ALA A 130 -3.12 -7.23 2.44
C ALA A 130 -1.81 -6.97 3.17
N SER A 131 -0.93 -6.21 2.52
CA SER A 131 0.25 -5.60 3.11
C SER A 131 0.27 -4.10 2.82
N LEU A 132 0.83 -3.34 3.74
CA LEU A 132 1.18 -1.93 3.57
C LEU A 132 2.69 -1.84 3.70
N CYS A 133 3.33 -1.25 2.70
CA CYS A 133 4.78 -1.13 2.58
C CYS A 133 5.16 0.31 2.23
N ALA A 134 6.43 0.64 2.42
CA ALA A 134 6.98 1.92 2.00
C ALA A 134 8.47 1.78 1.71
N VAL A 135 8.90 2.32 0.57
CA VAL A 135 10.30 2.67 0.32
C VAL A 135 10.46 4.13 0.72
N ILE A 136 11.41 4.43 1.59
CA ILE A 136 11.73 5.80 1.99
C ILE A 136 13.14 6.13 1.54
N GLU A 137 13.27 7.18 0.74
CA GLU A 137 14.54 7.80 0.42
C GLU A 137 14.79 8.98 1.37
N GLU A 138 15.92 8.96 2.04
CA GLU A 138 16.47 10.10 2.80
C GLU A 138 17.58 10.78 1.99
N GLU A 139 17.88 12.03 2.32
CA GLU A 139 18.97 12.80 1.70
C GLU A 139 20.28 12.00 1.65
N GLY A 140 21.05 12.19 0.57
CA GLY A 140 22.23 11.38 0.29
C GLY A 140 21.93 10.06 -0.44
N GLY A 141 20.67 9.81 -0.79
CA GLY A 141 20.25 8.63 -1.57
C GLY A 141 20.19 7.35 -0.74
N HIS A 142 19.98 7.49 0.57
CA HIS A 142 19.84 6.36 1.49
C HIS A 142 18.41 5.84 1.46
N HIS A 143 18.25 4.52 1.31
CA HIS A 143 16.93 3.89 1.29
C HIS A 143 16.69 3.04 2.52
N SER A 144 15.52 3.21 3.11
CA SER A 144 14.98 2.29 4.11
C SER A 144 13.66 1.69 3.63
N LEU A 145 13.53 0.37 3.76
CA LEU A 145 12.34 -0.37 3.36
C LEU A 145 11.51 -0.71 4.59
N TRP A 146 10.22 -0.38 4.56
CA TRP A 146 9.31 -0.52 5.68
C TRP A 146 8.15 -1.42 5.29
N SER A 147 7.79 -2.33 6.20
CA SER A 147 6.63 -3.20 6.03
C SER A 147 5.88 -3.35 7.35
N MET A 148 4.64 -3.81 7.28
CA MET A 148 3.94 -4.32 8.46
C MET A 148 4.58 -5.60 9.01
N ALA A 149 5.12 -6.45 8.14
CA ALA A 149 5.83 -7.67 8.51
C ALA A 149 6.94 -7.97 7.50
N HIS A 150 8.12 -8.30 8.01
CA HIS A 150 9.25 -8.83 7.23
C HIS A 150 9.36 -10.32 7.52
N ARG A 151 9.47 -11.15 6.47
CA ARG A 151 9.44 -12.62 6.57
C ARG A 151 10.63 -13.32 5.95
N ARG A 152 11.58 -12.55 5.44
CA ARG A 152 12.81 -13.00 4.80
C ARG A 152 13.99 -12.24 5.36
N ASP A 153 15.19 -12.79 5.15
CA ASP A 153 16.45 -12.13 5.49
C ASP A 153 16.77 -10.97 4.54
N GLU A 154 16.27 -11.06 3.30
CA GLU A 154 16.33 -9.99 2.30
C GLU A 154 14.99 -9.25 2.22
N PRO A 155 14.97 -7.93 1.97
CA PRO A 155 13.73 -7.19 1.80
C PRO A 155 12.89 -7.74 0.65
N ASP A 156 11.69 -8.21 0.96
CA ASP A 156 10.73 -8.70 -0.04
C ASP A 156 9.29 -8.36 0.34
N PHE A 157 8.75 -7.31 -0.29
CA PHE A 157 7.35 -6.90 -0.14
C PHE A 157 6.37 -7.87 -0.81
N HIS A 158 6.83 -8.69 -1.76
CA HIS A 158 5.98 -9.62 -2.50
C HIS A 158 5.82 -10.98 -1.80
N ASP A 159 6.58 -11.26 -0.74
CA ASP A 159 6.44 -12.51 0.01
C ASP A 159 4.98 -12.64 0.52
N PRO A 160 4.22 -13.66 0.12
CA PRO A 160 2.84 -13.85 0.59
C PRO A 160 2.69 -13.88 2.11
N MET A 161 3.74 -14.28 2.84
CA MET A 161 3.76 -14.30 4.31
C MET A 161 3.83 -12.90 4.93
N SER A 162 4.22 -11.88 4.17
CA SER A 162 4.28 -10.47 4.59
C SER A 162 2.90 -9.80 4.58
N PHE A 163 1.88 -10.41 3.97
CA PHE A 163 0.50 -9.90 3.89
C PHE A 163 -0.25 -10.12 5.21
N ALA A 164 0.13 -9.34 6.22
CA ALA A 164 -0.27 -9.54 7.61
C ALA A 164 -1.69 -9.05 7.94
N ILE A 165 -2.27 -8.14 7.14
CA ILE A 165 -3.67 -7.73 7.32
C ILE A 165 -4.56 -8.84 6.80
N ARG A 166 -5.44 -9.39 7.63
CA ARG A 166 -6.40 -10.42 7.22
C ARG A 166 -7.80 -9.83 7.15
N PHE A 167 -8.50 -10.14 6.07
CA PHE A 167 -9.92 -9.82 5.93
C PHE A 167 -10.73 -11.09 6.20
N GLY A 168 -11.76 -10.99 7.03
CA GLY A 168 -12.67 -12.10 7.26
C GLY A 168 -13.43 -12.42 5.97
N SER A 169 -13.63 -13.71 5.68
CA SER A 169 -14.62 -14.09 4.68
C SER A 169 -16.00 -13.73 5.22
N SER A 170 -16.57 -12.62 4.77
CA SER A 170 -18.02 -12.52 4.84
C SER A 170 -18.57 -13.51 3.81
N ALA A 171 -19.00 -14.69 4.26
CA ALA A 171 -19.93 -15.47 3.44
C ALA A 171 -21.11 -14.54 3.10
N PRO A 172 -21.63 -14.54 1.86
CA PRO A 172 -22.87 -13.82 1.60
C PRO A 172 -23.92 -14.32 2.61
N ALA A 173 -24.56 -13.40 3.31
CA ALA A 173 -25.63 -13.75 4.23
C ALA A 173 -26.64 -14.60 3.46
N LYS A 174 -26.87 -15.84 3.91
CA LYS A 174 -27.95 -16.66 3.35
C LYS A 174 -29.23 -15.82 3.41
N PRO A 175 -30.04 -15.76 2.34
CA PRO A 175 -31.35 -15.15 2.43
C PRO A 175 -32.06 -15.78 3.62
N LYS A 176 -32.63 -14.96 4.51
CA LYS A 176 -33.56 -15.49 5.52
C LYS A 176 -34.66 -16.18 4.73
N GLU A 177 -34.73 -17.50 4.80
CA GLU A 177 -35.91 -18.24 4.38
C GLU A 177 -37.07 -17.64 5.19
N ALA A 178 -37.98 -16.98 4.48
CA ALA A 178 -39.23 -16.57 5.08
C ALA A 178 -39.91 -17.85 5.57
N LEU A 179 -40.16 -17.93 6.87
CA LEU A 179 -41.03 -18.96 7.43
C LEU A 179 -42.38 -18.88 6.71
N GLN A 180 -42.60 -19.75 5.73
CA GLN A 180 -43.92 -20.09 5.25
C GLN A 180 -44.54 -21.01 6.29
N HIS A 181 -45.15 -20.45 7.33
CA HIS A 181 -46.20 -21.12 8.10
C HIS A 181 -47.03 -20.08 8.86
N ALA A 182 -48.13 -19.65 8.24
CA ALA A 182 -49.48 -19.59 8.80
C ALA A 182 -50.44 -19.06 7.72
#